data_AF-A0A8T4PB20-F1
#
_entry.id   AF-A0A8T4PB20-F1
#
_cell.length_a   1.000
_cell.length_b   1.000
_cell.length_c   1.000
_cell.angle_alpha   90.00
_cell.angle_beta   90.00
_cell.angle_gamma   90.00
#
_symmetry.space_group_name_H-M   'P 1'
#
loop_
_entity.id
_entity.type
_entity.pdbx_description
1 polymer ?
#
loop_
_entity_poly.entity_id
_entity_poly.type
_entity_poly.pdbx_seq_one_letter_code
_entity_poly.pdbx_strand_id
1 'polypeptide(L)'
;MKKENRNIYVNLLIIVLLISMFVLSVEMVSAETILQKFVSDISFGNINLTFLDEGLKFGENIWFVRVLFFLLVALIIYAVSDFIPIFEEHKYAGGIVSVIIAILATFYLSNQEVYTILLSYNALGIALTSIIPFMVILAISKKFHDKGHTSFSKVIWIFFIGFLFYRWAFADSTELGIFGMYAYPVIIGLSFILFLWENRLWFLLFKTELRGYADTARENAVARITADLDRLVKRIEDTDNNTVKERLISQHDKMAEKARELGVRWKNWGH
;
A
#
# COMPACT_ATOMS: atom_id res chain seq x y z
N MET A 1 -32.84 10.54 -0.41
CA MET A 1 -31.84 11.28 -1.20
C MET A 1 -31.62 10.58 -2.53
N LYS A 2 -31.87 11.27 -3.65
CA LYS A 2 -31.65 10.72 -5.00
C LYS A 2 -30.19 10.27 -5.15
N LYS A 3 -29.99 9.11 -5.79
CA LYS A 3 -28.69 8.45 -6.02
C LYS A 3 -27.64 9.40 -6.63
N GLU A 4 -28.10 10.41 -7.36
CA GLU A 4 -27.33 11.48 -7.99
C GLU A 4 -26.65 12.42 -6.98
N ASN A 5 -27.36 12.88 -5.93
CA ASN A 5 -26.79 13.77 -4.92
C ASN A 5 -25.72 13.07 -4.09
N ARG A 6 -25.85 11.74 -3.88
CA ARG A 6 -24.85 10.96 -3.13
C ARG A 6 -23.49 10.93 -3.83
N ASN A 7 -23.46 10.92 -5.16
CA ASN A 7 -22.20 10.93 -5.91
C ASN A 7 -21.47 12.28 -5.80
N ILE A 8 -22.22 13.39 -5.68
CA ILE A 8 -21.64 14.73 -5.53
C ILE A 8 -20.91 14.84 -4.19
N TYR A 9 -21.51 14.39 -3.09
CA TYR A 9 -20.86 14.44 -1.76
C TYR A 9 -19.63 13.53 -1.69
N VAL A 10 -19.66 12.35 -2.33
CA VAL A 10 -18.50 11.46 -2.39
C VAL A 10 -17.37 12.08 -3.21
N ASN A 11 -17.68 12.73 -4.32
CA ASN A 11 -16.68 13.41 -5.15
C ASN A 11 -16.06 14.61 -4.42
N LEU A 12 -16.87 15.39 -3.70
CA LEU A 12 -16.41 16.53 -2.93
C LEU A 12 -15.50 16.10 -1.77
N LEU A 13 -15.83 14.99 -1.10
CA LEU A 13 -15.00 14.40 -0.05
C LEU A 13 -13.64 13.93 -0.59
N ILE A 14 -13.61 13.32 -1.79
CA ILE A 14 -12.35 12.89 -2.42
C ILE A 14 -11.49 14.09 -2.82
N ILE A 15 -12.08 15.16 -3.35
CA ILE A 15 -11.34 16.39 -3.67
C ILE A 15 -10.77 17.01 -2.40
N VAL A 16 -11.55 17.08 -1.32
CA VAL A 16 -11.08 17.58 -0.02
C VAL A 16 -9.96 16.70 0.53
N LEU A 17 -10.04 15.38 0.36
CA LEU A 17 -8.99 14.45 0.78
C LEU A 17 -7.71 14.59 -0.07
N LEU A 18 -7.83 14.82 -1.38
CA LEU A 18 -6.67 15.07 -2.24
C LEU A 18 -6.00 16.41 -1.90
N ILE A 19 -6.80 17.44 -1.61
CA ILE A 19 -6.29 18.73 -1.15
C ILE A 19 -5.65 18.60 0.23
N SER A 20 -6.23 17.84 1.15
CA SER A 20 -5.63 17.64 2.48
C SER A 20 -4.34 16.84 2.40
N MET A 21 -4.25 15.82 1.53
CA MET A 21 -2.98 15.11 1.28
C MET A 21 -1.94 16.02 0.64
N PHE A 22 -2.34 16.93 -0.25
CA PHE A 22 -1.44 17.94 -0.82
C PHE A 22 -0.90 18.87 0.28
N VAL A 23 -1.77 19.43 1.12
CA VAL A 23 -1.37 20.31 2.23
C VAL A 23 -0.47 19.56 3.22
N LEU A 24 -0.84 18.34 3.61
CA LEU A 24 -0.03 17.51 4.50
C LEU A 24 1.34 17.16 3.89
N SER A 25 1.45 16.99 2.56
CA SER A 25 2.75 16.73 1.92
C SER A 25 3.66 17.95 1.89
N VAL A 26 3.09 19.15 1.88
CA VAL A 26 3.82 20.42 2.01
C VAL A 26 4.26 20.62 3.47
N GLU A 27 3.43 20.19 4.43
CA GLU A 27 3.72 20.28 5.87
C GLU A 27 4.54 19.11 6.43
N MET A 28 4.64 17.96 5.77
CA MET A 28 5.50 16.85 6.23
C MET A 28 7.00 17.18 6.15
N VAL A 29 7.37 18.26 5.45
CA VAL A 29 8.71 18.86 5.50
C VAL A 29 8.92 19.69 6.79
N SER A 30 7.85 20.04 7.52
CA SER A 30 7.88 20.74 8.82
C SER A 30 7.75 19.81 10.03
N ALA A 31 8.15 18.54 9.91
CA ALA A 31 8.35 17.66 11.08
C ALA A 31 9.30 18.29 12.13
N GLU A 32 10.14 19.24 11.68
CA GLU A 32 10.96 20.13 12.50
C GLU A 32 10.11 20.98 13.49
N THR A 33 8.96 21.50 13.08
CA THR A 33 8.13 22.43 13.88
C THR A 33 7.34 21.73 14.98
N ILE A 34 6.85 20.49 14.75
CA ILE A 34 6.03 19.76 15.73
C ILE A 34 6.91 19.18 16.85
N LEU A 35 8.10 18.68 16.52
CA LEU A 35 9.04 18.16 17.52
C LEU A 35 9.69 19.26 18.35
N GLN A 36 10.03 20.41 17.75
CA GLN A 36 10.50 21.58 18.51
C GLN A 36 9.48 22.03 19.55
N LYS A 37 8.19 21.99 19.19
CA LYS A 37 7.09 22.33 20.11
C LYS A 37 6.92 21.28 21.22
N PHE A 38 7.11 20.01 20.90
CA PHE A 38 7.05 18.92 21.89
C PHE A 38 8.22 18.98 22.88
N VAL A 39 9.42 19.37 22.42
CA VAL A 39 10.63 19.53 23.25
C VAL A 39 10.55 20.77 24.12
N SER A 40 9.99 21.88 23.61
CA SER A 40 9.76 23.09 24.41
C SER A 40 8.74 22.86 25.54
N ASP A 41 7.81 21.93 25.34
CA ASP A 41 6.77 21.61 26.32
C ASP A 41 7.21 20.54 27.36
N ILE A 42 8.31 19.82 27.11
CA ILE A 42 8.95 18.90 28.08
C ILE A 42 10.01 19.67 28.90
N SER A 43 9.59 20.76 29.54
CA SER A 43 10.39 21.41 30.60
C SER A 43 9.98 20.82 31.95
N PHE A 44 10.57 19.67 32.30
CA PHE A 44 10.54 19.19 33.68
C PHE A 44 11.47 20.08 34.50
N GLY A 45 10.91 20.79 35.49
CA GLY A 45 11.54 21.84 36.29
C GLY A 45 13.06 21.78 36.45
N ASN A 46 13.71 22.91 36.14
CA ASN A 46 15.11 23.25 36.42
C ASN A 46 16.21 22.28 35.96
N ILE A 47 15.91 21.30 35.11
CA ILE A 47 16.94 20.63 34.31
C ILE A 47 16.97 21.34 32.96
N ASN A 48 17.90 22.27 32.78
CA ASN A 48 18.19 22.83 31.46
C ASN A 48 18.82 21.71 30.61
N LEU A 49 17.97 21.03 29.85
CA LEU A 49 18.36 20.08 28.80
C LEU A 49 18.86 20.85 27.56
N THR A 50 19.69 21.89 27.74
CA THR A 50 20.27 22.68 26.65
C THR A 50 21.08 21.82 25.68
N PHE A 51 21.58 20.66 26.13
CA PHE A 51 22.20 19.65 25.27
C PHE A 51 21.21 18.93 24.34
N LEU A 52 19.94 18.79 24.73
CA LEU A 52 18.88 18.30 23.85
C LEU A 52 18.38 19.42 22.94
N ASP A 53 18.26 20.65 23.42
CA ASP A 53 17.78 21.78 22.62
C ASP A 53 18.75 22.15 21.46
N GLU A 54 20.06 22.17 21.73
CA GLU A 54 21.06 22.32 20.66
C GLU A 54 21.17 21.04 19.81
N GLY A 55 21.10 19.85 20.42
CA GLY A 55 21.15 18.58 19.72
C GLY A 55 19.97 18.36 18.76
N LEU A 56 18.80 18.92 19.03
CA LEU A 56 17.55 18.71 18.28
C LEU A 56 17.30 19.77 17.20
N LYS A 57 18.27 20.61 16.85
CA LYS A 57 18.24 21.36 15.58
C LYS A 57 18.45 20.38 14.42
N PHE A 58 17.33 19.78 14.00
CA PHE A 58 17.27 18.79 12.92
C PHE A 58 17.71 19.43 11.60
N GLY A 59 18.84 18.97 11.05
CA GLY A 59 19.34 19.39 9.74
C GLY A 59 20.86 19.52 9.69
N GLU A 60 21.45 20.06 10.76
CA GLU A 60 22.90 20.35 10.78
C GLU A 60 23.65 19.59 11.90
N ASN A 61 22.96 19.09 12.93
CA ASN A 61 23.60 18.42 14.05
C ASN A 61 23.80 16.91 13.83
N ILE A 62 24.97 16.57 13.26
CA ILE A 62 25.50 15.21 13.08
C ILE A 62 25.43 14.37 14.37
N TRP A 63 25.53 15.02 15.53
CA TRP A 63 25.55 14.36 16.83
C TRP A 63 24.23 13.65 17.15
N PHE A 64 23.09 14.26 16.84
CA PHE A 64 21.78 13.66 17.05
C PHE A 64 21.57 12.41 16.18
N VAL A 65 22.01 12.48 14.93
CA VAL A 65 21.98 11.32 14.03
C VAL A 65 22.80 10.17 14.60
N ARG A 66 23.98 10.44 15.14
CA ARG A 66 24.83 9.40 15.78
C ARG A 66 24.13 8.75 16.96
N VAL A 67 23.39 9.51 17.77
CA VAL A 67 22.58 8.97 18.88
C VAL A 67 21.45 8.08 18.37
N LEU A 68 20.76 8.49 17.31
CA LEU A 68 19.74 7.64 16.67
C LEU A 68 20.34 6.34 16.12
N PHE A 69 21.50 6.44 15.46
CA PHE A 69 22.25 5.29 15.00
C PHE A 69 22.65 4.36 16.14
N PHE A 70 23.06 4.94 17.26
CA PHE A 70 23.45 4.19 18.45
C PHE A 70 22.26 3.40 18.98
N LEU A 71 21.11 4.06 19.13
CA LEU A 71 19.88 3.41 19.59
C LEU A 71 19.42 2.31 18.63
N LEU A 72 19.46 2.57 17.32
CA LEU A 72 19.11 1.60 16.29
C LEU A 72 20.00 0.35 16.36
N VAL A 73 21.32 0.54 16.38
CA VAL A 73 22.28 -0.58 16.45
C VAL A 73 22.12 -1.34 17.76
N ALA A 74 21.99 -0.64 18.90
CA ALA A 74 21.79 -1.28 20.21
C ALA A 74 20.53 -2.16 20.20
N LEU A 75 19.42 -1.66 19.64
CA LEU A 75 18.16 -2.40 19.60
C LEU A 75 18.23 -3.62 18.67
N ILE A 76 18.88 -3.50 17.52
CA ILE A 76 19.10 -4.63 16.60
C ILE A 76 19.97 -5.69 17.26
N ILE A 77 21.11 -5.32 17.83
CA ILE A 77 22.02 -6.27 18.48
C ILE A 77 21.36 -6.91 19.70
N TYR A 78 20.57 -6.15 20.47
CA TYR A 78 19.79 -6.68 21.58
C TYR A 78 18.77 -7.72 21.10
N ALA A 79 18.00 -7.40 20.06
CA ALA A 79 17.03 -8.35 19.48
C ALA A 79 17.71 -9.61 18.91
N VAL A 80 18.91 -9.48 18.35
CA VAL A 80 19.69 -10.64 17.86
C VAL A 80 20.27 -11.46 19.02
N SER A 81 20.61 -10.81 20.15
CA SER A 81 21.19 -11.50 21.31
C SER A 81 20.26 -12.55 21.90
N ASP A 82 18.94 -12.38 21.78
CA ASP A 82 17.93 -13.34 22.22
C ASP A 82 18.00 -14.68 21.46
N PHE A 83 18.62 -14.73 20.28
CA PHE A 83 18.81 -15.95 19.51
C PHE A 83 20.10 -16.72 19.85
N ILE A 84 20.96 -16.16 20.70
CA ILE A 84 22.24 -16.77 21.07
C ILE A 84 22.07 -17.48 22.42
N PRO A 85 22.27 -18.81 22.49
CA PRO A 85 22.04 -19.59 23.72
C PRO A 85 22.79 -19.08 24.94
N ILE A 86 23.98 -18.49 24.73
CA ILE A 86 24.83 -17.92 25.79
C ILE A 86 24.17 -16.72 26.49
N PHE A 87 23.32 -15.95 25.79
CA PHE A 87 22.65 -14.78 26.33
C PHE A 87 21.21 -15.06 26.81
N GLU A 88 20.66 -16.23 26.47
CA GLU A 88 19.33 -16.66 26.90
C GLU A 88 19.24 -16.80 28.43
N GLU A 89 20.27 -17.38 29.05
CA GLU A 89 20.38 -17.54 30.50
C GLU A 89 20.75 -16.23 31.23
N HIS A 90 21.35 -15.27 30.52
CA HIS A 90 21.89 -14.03 31.07
C HIS A 90 21.51 -12.80 30.23
N LYS A 91 20.21 -12.47 30.22
CA LYS A 91 19.66 -11.33 29.44
C LYS A 91 20.36 -9.99 29.69
N TYR A 92 20.82 -9.76 30.92
CA TYR A 92 21.60 -8.56 31.26
C TYR A 92 22.94 -8.48 30.52
N ALA A 93 23.60 -9.63 30.30
CA ALA A 93 24.84 -9.67 29.54
C ALA A 93 24.59 -9.33 28.06
N GLY A 94 23.50 -9.82 27.47
CA GLY A 94 23.07 -9.46 26.11
C GLY A 94 22.86 -7.95 25.94
N GLY A 95 22.18 -7.31 26.92
CA GLY A 95 22.00 -5.86 26.94
C GLY A 95 23.31 -5.06 27.08
N ILE A 96 24.22 -5.50 27.94
CA ILE A 96 25.54 -4.84 28.08
C ILE A 96 26.35 -4.97 26.80
N VAL A 97 26.36 -6.16 26.19
CA VAL A 97 27.07 -6.42 24.93
C VAL A 97 26.48 -5.60 23.80
N SER A 98 25.15 -5.46 23.70
CA SER A 98 24.52 -4.65 22.65
C SER A 98 24.88 -3.17 22.77
N VAL A 99 24.93 -2.63 23.99
CA VAL A 99 25.39 -1.25 24.25
C VAL A 99 26.85 -1.08 23.86
N ILE A 100 27.74 -1.99 24.27
CA ILE A 100 29.17 -1.91 23.92
C ILE A 100 29.36 -1.91 22.40
N ILE A 101 28.70 -2.84 21.70
CA ILE A 101 28.76 -2.94 20.24
C ILE A 101 28.22 -1.68 19.59
N ALA A 102 27.09 -1.14 20.07
CA ALA A 102 26.51 0.09 19.54
C ALA A 102 27.41 1.33 19.77
N ILE A 103 28.08 1.43 20.93
CA ILE A 103 29.07 2.49 21.18
C ILE A 103 30.20 2.36 20.15
N LEU A 104 30.78 1.17 19.99
CA LEU A 104 31.85 0.95 19.02
C LEU A 104 31.41 1.25 17.59
N ALA A 105 30.21 0.82 17.21
CA ALA A 105 29.68 1.03 15.86
C ALA A 105 29.48 2.51 15.53
N THR A 106 29.07 3.32 16.51
CA THR A 106 28.75 4.74 16.26
C THR A 106 29.90 5.70 16.55
N PHE A 107 30.78 5.36 17.49
CA PHE A 107 31.91 6.20 17.88
C PHE A 107 32.93 6.38 16.75
N TYR A 108 33.15 5.32 15.96
CA TYR A 108 34.08 5.35 14.83
C TYR A 108 33.46 5.89 13.53
N LEU A 109 32.19 6.26 13.54
CA LEU A 109 31.48 6.68 12.34
C LEU A 109 31.85 8.13 11.99
N SER A 110 32.62 8.30 10.92
CA SER A 110 33.05 9.59 10.41
C SER A 110 31.86 10.45 9.97
N ASN A 111 32.02 11.78 9.95
CA ASN A 111 30.96 12.68 9.50
C ASN A 111 30.50 12.33 8.07
N GLN A 112 31.43 11.95 7.19
CA GLN A 112 31.13 11.58 5.81
C GLN A 112 30.29 10.31 5.70
N GLU A 113 30.54 9.31 6.56
CA GLU A 113 29.72 8.10 6.62
C GLU A 113 28.32 8.43 7.14
N VAL A 114 28.19 9.29 8.16
CA VAL A 114 26.87 9.74 8.65
C VAL A 114 26.07 10.39 7.51
N TYR A 115 26.69 11.30 6.74
CA TYR A 115 26.03 11.93 5.61
C TYR A 115 25.64 10.95 4.51
N THR A 116 26.49 9.95 4.23
CA THR A 116 26.21 8.91 3.24
C THR A 116 24.98 8.09 3.64
N ILE A 117 24.86 7.78 4.92
CA ILE A 117 23.69 7.07 5.44
C ILE A 117 22.44 7.95 5.36
N LEU A 118 22.53 9.22 5.76
CA LEU A 118 21.44 10.20 5.65
C LEU A 118 20.94 10.35 4.21
N LEU A 119 21.85 10.36 3.25
CA LEU A 119 21.51 10.44 1.83
C LEU A 119 20.63 9.27 1.40
N SER A 120 20.89 8.06 1.92
CA SER A 120 20.08 6.86 1.66
C SER A 120 18.68 6.98 2.27
N TYR A 121 18.57 7.56 3.47
CA TYR A 121 17.27 7.82 4.10
C TYR A 121 16.48 8.93 3.40
N ASN A 122 17.14 9.97 2.90
CA ASN A 122 16.49 11.00 2.08
C ASN A 122 15.93 10.38 0.79
N ALA A 123 16.73 9.57 0.08
CA ALA A 123 16.26 8.84 -1.10
C ALA A 123 15.05 7.95 -0.79
N LEU A 124 15.05 7.27 0.35
CA LEU A 124 13.91 6.47 0.82
C LEU A 124 12.68 7.34 1.15
N GLY A 125 12.86 8.49 1.80
CA GLY A 125 11.78 9.43 2.07
C GLY A 125 11.15 9.98 0.78
N ILE A 126 11.98 10.33 -0.21
CA ILE A 126 11.51 10.74 -1.54
C ILE A 126 10.76 9.61 -2.23
N ALA A 127 11.31 8.38 -2.19
CA ALA A 127 10.67 7.21 -2.77
C ALA A 127 9.30 6.94 -2.11
N LEU A 128 9.20 6.94 -0.79
CA LEU A 128 7.94 6.71 -0.08
C LEU A 128 6.92 7.82 -0.36
N THR A 129 7.33 9.09 -0.30
CA THR A 129 6.43 10.23 -0.52
C THR A 129 5.99 10.39 -1.98
N SER A 130 6.63 9.71 -2.93
CA SER A 130 6.23 9.70 -4.35
C SER A 130 5.49 8.42 -4.74
N ILE A 131 5.98 7.25 -4.32
CA ILE A 131 5.39 5.93 -4.63
C ILE A 131 4.06 5.74 -3.91
N ILE A 132 3.93 6.12 -2.63
CA ILE A 132 2.69 5.91 -1.89
C ILE A 132 1.53 6.68 -2.53
N PRO A 133 1.62 8.01 -2.76
CA PRO A 133 0.55 8.74 -3.44
C PRO A 133 0.27 8.21 -4.85
N PHE A 134 1.32 7.84 -5.59
CA PHE A 134 1.17 7.22 -6.91
C PHE A 134 0.33 5.94 -6.86
N MET A 135 0.63 5.02 -5.93
CA MET A 135 -0.11 3.77 -5.74
C MET A 135 -1.57 4.02 -5.33
N VAL A 136 -1.80 5.01 -4.45
CA VAL A 136 -3.15 5.41 -4.02
C VAL A 136 -3.95 5.93 -5.21
N ILE A 137 -3.37 6.82 -6.01
CA ILE A 137 -4.01 7.39 -7.19
C ILE A 137 -4.29 6.31 -8.22
N LEU A 138 -3.35 5.38 -8.43
CA LEU A 138 -3.56 4.23 -9.30
C LEU A 138 -4.76 3.40 -8.82
N ALA A 139 -4.84 3.06 -7.53
CA ALA A 139 -5.98 2.31 -6.99
C ALA A 139 -7.32 3.06 -7.15
N ILE A 140 -7.32 4.38 -6.91
CA ILE A 140 -8.51 5.23 -7.08
C ILE A 140 -8.92 5.31 -8.55
N SER A 141 -7.95 5.52 -9.44
CA SER A 141 -8.11 5.60 -10.89
C SER A 141 -8.75 4.33 -11.44
N LYS A 142 -8.27 3.14 -11.02
CA LYS A 142 -8.90 1.84 -11.34
C LYS A 142 -10.38 1.81 -10.99
N LYS A 143 -10.70 2.17 -9.75
CA LYS A 143 -12.07 2.14 -9.22
C LYS A 143 -13.02 3.08 -9.95
N PHE A 144 -12.51 4.21 -10.45
CA PHE A 144 -13.30 5.13 -11.28
C PHE A 144 -13.44 4.65 -12.72
N HIS A 145 -12.41 4.00 -13.27
CA HIS A 145 -12.47 3.36 -14.58
C HIS A 145 -13.53 2.25 -14.63
N ASP A 146 -13.55 1.35 -13.64
CA ASP A 146 -14.53 0.26 -13.54
C ASP A 146 -15.99 0.77 -13.45
N LYS A 147 -16.18 2.00 -12.93
CA LYS A 147 -17.50 2.66 -12.84
C LYS A 147 -17.87 3.49 -14.06
N GLY A 148 -17.02 3.52 -15.10
CA GLY A 148 -17.23 4.30 -16.33
C GLY A 148 -16.95 5.80 -16.19
N HIS A 149 -16.30 6.24 -15.10
CA HIS A 149 -15.98 7.64 -14.84
C HIS A 149 -14.53 7.99 -15.23
N THR A 150 -14.15 7.67 -16.47
CA THR A 150 -12.77 7.85 -16.97
C THR A 150 -12.31 9.31 -16.97
N SER A 151 -13.21 10.28 -17.15
CA SER A 151 -12.85 11.70 -17.07
C SER A 151 -12.34 12.12 -15.69
N PHE A 152 -12.86 11.52 -14.61
CA PHE A 152 -12.45 11.88 -13.24
C PHE A 152 -11.06 11.32 -12.91
N SER A 153 -10.79 10.10 -13.36
CA SER A 153 -9.46 9.47 -13.30
C SER A 153 -8.39 10.36 -13.95
N LYS A 154 -8.67 10.89 -15.15
CA LYS A 154 -7.77 11.80 -15.87
C LYS A 154 -7.48 13.09 -15.11
N VAL A 155 -8.48 13.70 -14.50
CA VAL A 155 -8.31 14.92 -13.71
C VAL A 155 -7.35 14.67 -12.53
N ILE A 156 -7.52 13.56 -11.80
CA ILE A 156 -6.64 13.20 -10.67
C ILE A 156 -5.19 13.04 -11.13
N TRP A 157 -4.96 12.33 -12.24
CA TRP A 157 -3.62 12.15 -12.81
C TRP A 157 -2.98 13.47 -13.23
N ILE A 158 -3.74 14.40 -13.83
CA ILE A 158 -3.24 15.74 -14.18
C ILE A 158 -2.81 16.51 -12.93
N PHE A 159 -3.63 16.52 -11.87
CA PHE A 159 -3.28 17.17 -10.61
C PHE A 159 -2.03 16.55 -9.98
N PHE A 160 -1.91 15.22 -10.01
CA PHE A 160 -0.77 14.53 -9.44
C PHE A 160 0.53 14.78 -10.22
N ILE A 161 0.48 14.72 -11.55
CA ILE A 161 1.63 15.04 -12.40
C ILE A 161 2.02 16.51 -12.20
N GLY A 162 1.05 17.42 -12.13
CA GLY A 162 1.28 18.83 -11.83
C GLY A 162 1.94 19.04 -10.47
N PHE A 163 1.51 18.30 -9.44
CA PHE A 163 2.14 18.32 -8.11
C PHE A 163 3.58 17.81 -8.13
N LEU A 164 3.83 16.65 -8.75
CA LEU A 164 5.19 16.11 -8.87
C LEU A 164 6.11 17.04 -9.64
N PHE A 165 5.59 17.65 -10.72
CA PHE A 165 6.32 18.64 -11.49
C PHE A 165 6.60 19.90 -10.68
N TYR A 166 5.61 20.42 -9.94
CA TYR A 166 5.82 21.56 -9.04
C TYR A 166 6.91 21.25 -8.00
N ARG A 167 6.82 20.09 -7.34
CA ARG A 167 7.82 19.68 -6.35
C ARG A 167 9.20 19.50 -6.98
N TRP A 168 9.30 19.02 -8.21
CA TRP A 168 10.58 18.86 -8.89
C TRP A 168 11.16 20.19 -9.39
N ALA A 169 10.34 21.09 -9.91
CA ALA A 169 10.77 22.35 -10.53
C ALA A 169 11.08 23.45 -9.51
N PHE A 170 10.42 23.43 -8.34
CA PHE A 170 10.50 24.50 -7.34
C PHE A 170 11.14 24.09 -6.02
N ALA A 171 11.41 22.81 -5.77
CA ALA A 171 12.17 22.42 -4.59
C ALA A 171 13.66 22.66 -4.80
N ASP A 172 14.35 23.04 -3.73
CA ASP A 172 15.77 23.32 -3.79
C ASP A 172 16.59 22.06 -4.09
N SER A 173 17.64 22.23 -4.90
CA SER A 173 18.52 21.13 -5.30
C SER A 173 19.20 20.42 -4.11
N THR A 174 19.38 21.13 -3.00
CA THR A 174 19.89 20.63 -1.73
C THR A 174 18.87 19.76 -0.99
N GLU A 175 17.58 20.05 -1.11
CA GLU A 175 16.49 19.29 -0.47
C GLU A 175 16.18 18.00 -1.23
N LEU A 176 16.09 18.09 -2.56
CA LEU A 176 15.85 16.95 -3.44
C LEU A 176 17.03 15.97 -3.44
N GLY A 177 18.24 16.51 -3.31
CA GLY A 177 19.47 15.76 -3.53
C GLY A 177 19.56 15.19 -4.95
N ILE A 178 20.66 14.47 -5.21
CA ILE A 178 20.92 13.84 -6.51
C ILE A 178 19.81 12.84 -6.85
N PHE A 179 19.35 12.06 -5.87
CA PHE A 179 18.32 11.06 -6.08
C PHE A 179 16.97 11.68 -6.47
N GLY A 180 16.51 12.71 -5.75
CA GLY A 180 15.26 13.39 -6.07
C GLY A 180 15.27 13.98 -7.48
N MET A 181 16.39 14.59 -7.87
CA MET A 181 16.54 15.21 -9.19
C MET A 181 16.26 14.23 -10.34
N TYR A 182 16.63 12.95 -10.18
CA TYR A 182 16.39 11.90 -11.19
C TYR A 182 15.12 11.07 -10.93
N ALA A 183 14.73 10.88 -9.68
CA ALA A 183 13.57 10.07 -9.33
C ALA A 183 12.25 10.74 -9.76
N TYR A 184 12.10 12.06 -9.55
CA TYR A 184 10.86 12.75 -9.91
C TYR A 184 10.57 12.70 -11.43
N PRO A 185 11.50 12.98 -12.35
CA PRO A 185 11.27 12.84 -13.78
C PRO A 185 10.85 11.43 -14.21
N VAL A 186 11.44 10.39 -13.60
CA VAL A 186 11.07 9.00 -13.88
C VAL A 186 9.62 8.74 -13.47
N ILE A 187 9.23 9.18 -12.26
CA ILE A 187 7.87 8.97 -11.75
C ILE A 187 6.85 9.83 -12.52
N ILE A 188 7.21 11.06 -12.90
CA ILE A 188 6.40 11.92 -13.77
C ILE A 188 6.19 11.25 -15.13
N GLY A 189 7.26 10.74 -15.75
CA GLY A 189 7.20 10.03 -17.03
C GLY A 189 6.32 8.78 -16.94
N LEU A 190 6.48 7.98 -15.89
CA LEU A 190 5.67 6.78 -15.67
C LEU A 190 4.20 7.11 -15.41
N SER A 191 3.93 8.18 -14.65
CA SER A 191 2.57 8.72 -14.43
C SER A 191 1.95 9.22 -15.74
N PHE A 192 2.72 9.87 -16.59
CA PHE A 192 2.27 10.37 -17.89
C PHE A 192 1.95 9.23 -18.88
N ILE A 193 2.77 8.18 -18.88
CA ILE A 193 2.52 6.95 -19.66
C ILE A 193 1.21 6.29 -19.23
N LEU A 194 0.99 6.16 -17.91
CA LEU A 194 -0.26 5.60 -17.37
C LEU A 194 -1.47 6.48 -17.69
N PHE A 195 -1.30 7.79 -17.65
CA PHE A 195 -2.33 8.75 -18.02
C PHE A 195 -2.74 8.64 -19.49
N LEU A 196 -1.78 8.49 -20.42
CA LEU A 196 -2.07 8.37 -21.86
C LEU A 196 -2.65 7.01 -22.25
N TRP A 197 -2.18 5.93 -21.61
CA TRP A 197 -2.56 4.54 -21.96
C TRP A 197 -3.46 3.87 -20.94
N GLU A 198 -4.24 4.64 -20.20
CA GLU A 198 -5.17 4.16 -19.17
C GLU A 198 -5.93 2.90 -19.62
N ASN A 199 -6.65 2.95 -20.74
CA ASN A 199 -7.46 1.83 -21.22
C ASN A 199 -6.67 0.56 -21.60
N ARG A 200 -5.42 0.67 -22.07
CA ARG A 200 -4.61 -0.49 -22.48
C ARG A 200 -3.83 -1.08 -21.31
N LEU A 201 -3.36 -0.24 -20.38
CA LEU A 201 -2.54 -0.66 -19.26
C LEU A 201 -3.35 -1.35 -18.17
N TRP A 202 -4.61 -0.95 -17.94
CA TRP A 202 -5.50 -1.68 -17.02
C TRP A 202 -5.67 -3.15 -17.42
N PHE A 203 -5.81 -3.42 -18.71
CA PHE A 203 -5.91 -4.78 -19.22
C PHE A 203 -4.63 -5.60 -19.03
N LEU A 204 -3.45 -4.97 -19.14
CA LEU A 204 -2.15 -5.65 -18.98
C LEU A 204 -1.78 -5.87 -17.51
N LEU A 205 -1.98 -4.86 -16.66
CA LEU A 205 -1.61 -4.89 -15.24
C LEU A 205 -2.54 -5.78 -14.41
N PHE A 206 -3.83 -5.88 -14.78
CA PHE A 206 -4.84 -6.61 -13.99
C PHE A 206 -5.37 -7.87 -14.67
N LYS A 207 -4.68 -8.34 -15.72
CA LYS A 207 -4.98 -9.62 -16.38
C LYS A 207 -4.98 -10.81 -15.41
N THR A 208 -4.18 -10.72 -14.34
CA THR A 208 -4.03 -11.75 -13.30
C THR A 208 -5.22 -11.78 -12.34
N GLU A 209 -5.72 -10.61 -11.91
CA GLU A 209 -6.94 -10.54 -11.08
C GLU A 209 -8.19 -10.95 -11.87
N LEU A 210 -8.30 -10.56 -13.15
CA LEU A 210 -9.42 -10.98 -13.99
C LEU A 210 -9.49 -12.50 -14.18
N ARG A 211 -8.36 -13.21 -14.16
CA ARG A 211 -8.34 -14.68 -14.13
C ARG A 211 -8.88 -15.21 -12.81
N GLY A 212 -8.44 -14.65 -11.68
CA GLY A 212 -8.95 -15.01 -10.36
C GLY A 212 -10.47 -14.82 -10.24
N TYR A 213 -11.00 -13.66 -10.68
CA TYR A 213 -12.44 -13.38 -10.69
C TYR A 213 -13.21 -14.24 -11.70
N ALA A 214 -12.66 -14.53 -12.87
CA ALA A 214 -13.28 -15.43 -13.83
C ALA A 214 -13.35 -16.87 -13.30
N ASP A 215 -12.32 -17.31 -12.57
CA ASP A 215 -12.26 -18.62 -11.94
C ASP A 215 -13.28 -18.71 -10.78
N THR A 216 -13.38 -17.69 -9.92
CA THR A 216 -14.41 -17.67 -8.86
C THR A 216 -15.83 -17.55 -9.42
N ALA A 217 -16.02 -16.79 -10.51
CA ALA A 217 -17.32 -16.68 -11.17
C ALA A 217 -17.72 -18.00 -11.84
N ARG A 218 -16.76 -18.70 -12.46
CA ARG A 218 -16.97 -20.03 -13.02
C ARG A 218 -17.29 -21.05 -11.94
N GLU A 219 -16.56 -21.04 -10.82
CA GLU A 219 -16.81 -21.92 -9.68
C GLU A 219 -18.20 -21.70 -9.09
N ASN A 220 -18.61 -20.44 -8.86
CA ASN A 220 -19.95 -20.10 -8.39
C ASN A 220 -21.05 -20.46 -9.39
N ALA A 221 -20.80 -20.32 -10.70
CA ALA A 221 -21.74 -20.73 -11.75
C ALA A 221 -21.91 -22.25 -11.78
N VAL A 222 -20.82 -23.00 -11.66
CA VAL A 222 -20.84 -24.47 -11.57
C VAL A 222 -21.59 -24.91 -10.31
N ALA A 223 -21.28 -24.35 -9.14
CA ALA A 223 -21.96 -24.68 -7.89
C ALA A 223 -23.47 -24.44 -7.95
N ARG A 224 -23.91 -23.34 -8.59
CA ARG A 224 -25.35 -23.07 -8.82
C ARG A 224 -26.01 -24.10 -9.72
N ILE A 225 -25.39 -24.43 -10.85
CA ILE A 225 -25.92 -25.41 -11.80
C ILE A 225 -26.00 -26.80 -11.14
N THR A 226 -24.99 -27.19 -10.36
CA THR A 226 -25.01 -28.46 -9.61
C THR A 226 -26.12 -28.50 -8.57
N ALA A 227 -26.32 -27.41 -7.82
CA ALA A 227 -27.41 -27.32 -6.85
C ALA A 227 -28.81 -27.35 -7.50
N ASP A 228 -28.97 -26.74 -8.67
CA ASP A 228 -30.24 -26.79 -9.42
C ASP A 228 -30.48 -28.19 -10.02
N LEU A 229 -29.46 -28.91 -10.47
CA LEU A 229 -29.60 -30.31 -10.88
C LEU A 229 -30.03 -31.21 -9.72
N ASP A 230 -29.40 -31.06 -8.55
CA ASP A 230 -29.73 -31.86 -7.36
C ASP A 230 -31.19 -31.66 -6.91
N ARG A 231 -31.68 -30.42 -7.00
CA ARG A 231 -33.10 -30.09 -6.76
C ARG A 231 -34.03 -30.73 -7.80
N LEU A 232 -33.61 -30.84 -9.06
CA LEU A 232 -34.41 -31.49 -10.10
C LEU A 232 -34.46 -33.00 -9.90
N VAL A 233 -33.35 -33.64 -9.53
CA VAL A 233 -33.30 -35.08 -9.19
C VAL A 233 -34.25 -35.38 -8.04
N LYS A 234 -34.18 -34.62 -6.94
CA LYS A 234 -35.09 -34.79 -5.81
C LYS A 234 -36.56 -34.61 -6.20
N ARG A 235 -36.87 -33.63 -7.07
CA ARG A 235 -38.23 -33.41 -7.56
C ARG A 235 -38.72 -34.56 -8.47
N ILE A 236 -37.83 -35.19 -9.22
CA ILE A 236 -38.13 -36.38 -10.05
C ILE A 236 -38.46 -37.58 -9.16
N GLU A 237 -37.74 -37.76 -8.05
CA GLU A 237 -38.00 -38.82 -7.06
C GLU A 237 -39.33 -38.63 -6.33
N ASP A 238 -39.65 -37.39 -5.93
CA ASP A 238 -40.87 -37.05 -5.20
C ASP A 238 -42.14 -37.03 -6.08
N THR A 239 -42.01 -37.12 -7.41
CA THR A 239 -43.15 -37.01 -8.36
C THR A 239 -43.69 -38.37 -8.77
N ASP A 240 -44.94 -38.66 -8.39
CA ASP A 240 -45.65 -39.90 -8.74
C ASP A 240 -46.37 -39.85 -10.12
N ASN A 241 -46.46 -38.65 -10.73
CA ASN A 241 -47.09 -38.47 -12.05
C ASN A 241 -46.07 -38.63 -13.19
N ASN A 242 -46.23 -39.70 -13.98
CA ASN A 242 -45.35 -40.04 -15.11
C ASN A 242 -45.19 -38.91 -16.15
N THR A 243 -46.24 -38.15 -16.46
CA THR A 243 -46.16 -37.05 -17.46
C THR A 243 -45.36 -35.85 -16.95
N VAL A 244 -45.36 -35.62 -15.64
CA VAL A 244 -44.56 -34.56 -15.00
C VAL A 244 -43.12 -35.02 -14.84
N LYS A 245 -42.92 -36.31 -14.52
CA LYS A 245 -41.61 -36.94 -14.40
C LYS A 245 -40.81 -36.85 -15.71
N GLU A 246 -41.42 -37.17 -16.85
CA GLU A 246 -40.77 -37.05 -18.17
C GLU A 246 -40.34 -35.62 -18.50
N ARG A 247 -41.14 -34.62 -18.13
CA ARG A 247 -40.77 -33.20 -18.34
C ARG A 247 -39.59 -32.78 -17.47
N LEU A 248 -39.54 -33.24 -16.22
CA LEU A 248 -38.44 -32.96 -15.31
C LEU A 248 -37.14 -33.64 -15.74
N ILE A 249 -37.22 -34.89 -16.24
CA ILE A 249 -36.06 -35.61 -16.82
C ILE A 249 -35.52 -34.84 -18.04
N SER A 250 -36.38 -34.39 -18.95
CA SER A 250 -35.93 -33.59 -20.10
C SER A 250 -35.28 -32.26 -19.70
N GLN A 251 -35.79 -31.59 -18.65
CA GLN A 251 -35.17 -30.38 -18.12
C GLN A 251 -33.81 -30.66 -17.47
N HIS A 252 -33.72 -31.73 -16.68
CA HIS A 252 -32.47 -32.19 -16.08
C HIS A 252 -31.42 -32.47 -17.16
N ASP A 253 -31.76 -33.21 -18.22
CA ASP A 253 -30.83 -33.59 -19.28
C ASP A 253 -30.30 -32.38 -20.05
N LYS A 254 -31.16 -31.40 -20.36
CA LYS A 254 -30.74 -30.14 -21.00
C LYS A 254 -29.80 -29.32 -20.10
N MET A 255 -30.02 -29.33 -18.79
CA MET A 255 -29.13 -28.65 -17.84
C MET A 255 -27.81 -29.41 -17.65
N ALA A 256 -27.85 -30.75 -17.65
CA ALA A 256 -26.68 -31.61 -17.57
C ALA A 256 -25.78 -31.46 -18.81
N GLU A 257 -26.37 -31.36 -19.99
CA GLU A 257 -25.65 -31.10 -21.25
C GLU A 257 -24.94 -29.74 -21.20
N LYS A 258 -25.64 -28.68 -20.80
CA LYS A 258 -25.06 -27.34 -20.59
C LYS A 258 -23.96 -27.33 -19.52
N ALA A 259 -24.07 -28.15 -18.48
CA ALA A 259 -23.04 -28.30 -17.47
C ALA A 259 -21.77 -29.01 -18.00
N ARG A 260 -21.94 -30.00 -18.89
CA ARG A 260 -20.82 -30.69 -19.56
C ARG A 260 -20.06 -29.75 -20.50
N GLU A 261 -20.76 -28.89 -21.23
CA GLU A 261 -20.14 -27.84 -22.06
C GLU A 261 -19.25 -26.88 -21.24
N LEU A 262 -19.61 -26.63 -19.98
CA LEU A 262 -18.83 -25.80 -19.05
C LEU A 262 -17.68 -26.56 -18.36
N GLY A 263 -17.48 -27.85 -18.67
CA GLY A 263 -16.39 -28.69 -18.17
C GLY A 263 -16.65 -29.33 -16.80
N VAL A 264 -17.91 -29.38 -16.36
CA VAL A 264 -18.29 -30.04 -15.10
C VAL A 264 -18.27 -31.55 -15.28
N ARG A 265 -17.31 -32.24 -14.66
CA ARG A 265 -17.29 -33.70 -14.60
C ARG A 265 -18.34 -34.18 -13.59
N TRP A 266 -19.52 -34.49 -14.08
CA TRP A 266 -20.54 -35.19 -13.31
C TRP A 266 -20.06 -36.62 -13.00
N LYS A 267 -19.95 -36.98 -11.71
CA LYS A 267 -19.77 -38.37 -11.29
C LYS A 267 -21.09 -39.09 -11.57
N ASN A 268 -21.04 -40.12 -12.42
CA ASN A 268 -22.16 -41.02 -12.67
C ASN A 268 -22.64 -41.62 -11.34
N TRP A 269 -23.82 -41.22 -10.86
CA TRP A 269 -24.57 -42.01 -9.91
C TRP A 269 -25.42 -42.95 -10.76
N GLY A 270 -25.09 -44.24 -10.67
CA GLY A 270 -25.80 -45.30 -11.36
C GLY A 270 -27.26 -45.31 -10.95
N HIS A 271 -28.10 -45.47 -11.98
CA HIS A 271 -29.48 -45.95 -11.84
C HIS A 271 -29.56 -47.23 -11.00
#